data_AF-A0A959DFB9-F1
#
_entry.id   AF-A0A959DFB9-F1
#
_cell.length_a   1.000
_cell.length_b   1.000
_cell.length_c   1.000
_cell.angle_alpha   90.00
_cell.angle_beta   90.00
_cell.angle_gamma   90.00
#
_symmetry.space_group_name_H-M   'P 1'
#
loop_
_entity.id
_entity.type
_entity.pdbx_description
1 polymer ?
#
loop_
_entity_poly.entity_id
_entity_poly.type
_entity_poly.pdbx_seq_one_letter_code
_entity_poly.pdbx_strand_id
1 'polypeptide(L)'
;MDKPHHLYLVFANQPENPLKNLQKEYEEVQELFIGPQSQGHYLAHCLSSANLEYVAKKFNDIKEKLFLFHYSGHAGKDLLALNEQHARPEGIAHLLGQCPELKLVVLNACATASQVDALLGKGVPVVIATNAEVDDEVAMRFSLEFYRALVMGDNIKKAFNWAEGHVKTRWDVKFHKANRGIEGLKSEIQGLQWGLFYSEKNELRTKLPMRLPSGQPMQFIHTYIPNELLFDTLMHALSGFNEEIRALQEKEEEEKGSASWRNKANLAIIEAFPLPIAEQIRKLLSDEGSFSEVSLDRIRQISTVYQVALEMLAFTMISHLWEVQMKDEEDKKTTPLPSGLQQSLKEYFSLGPQAHSAYDYIPLIRQIRQYFDGRQVAYFIEELEYLKDLFQEDEDFSRACDYLSFLRRRSQHNAIDVGRIPQTCQEAEEKLRTILANLGFLSRYRLVSIKNIDVRKYHHHPQATFNHTLIGKINPLGSSGSARYVWKKYMDNRGALLMQQEADIPGRKFDPKKKEHQIKGELGYLNLSPFVFDLNAFDDNANKVRFCFFSHYEAGTYYFEPVGEKSGNTVEVSADFQQDSEIHFVIREQFEAFRELMLR
;
A
#
# COMPACT_ATOMS: atom_id res chain seq x y z
N MET A 1 -15.45 12.48 17.51
CA MET A 1 -15.37 11.00 17.60
C MET A 1 -14.45 10.66 18.76
N ASP A 2 -14.76 9.62 19.53
CA ASP A 2 -13.91 9.19 20.64
C ASP A 2 -12.60 8.60 20.07
N LYS A 3 -11.43 8.99 20.60
CA LYS A 3 -10.14 8.52 20.06
C LYS A 3 -10.01 6.99 20.19
N PRO A 4 -9.46 6.28 19.17
CA PRO A 4 -9.36 4.82 19.18
C PRO A 4 -8.45 4.33 20.31
N HIS A 5 -8.68 3.09 20.77
CA HIS A 5 -7.80 2.44 21.72
C HIS A 5 -6.49 2.01 21.04
N HIS A 6 -5.40 1.95 21.81
CA HIS A 6 -4.07 1.59 21.29
C HIS A 6 -3.65 0.20 21.78
N LEU A 7 -3.11 -0.61 20.87
CA LEU A 7 -2.40 -1.85 21.19
C LEU A 7 -0.92 -1.59 20.93
N TYR A 8 -0.05 -1.94 21.87
CA TYR A 8 1.38 -1.73 21.71
C TYR A 8 2.11 -3.06 21.79
N LEU A 9 2.71 -3.49 20.69
CA LEU A 9 3.36 -4.79 20.53
C LEU A 9 4.83 -4.61 20.23
N VAL A 10 5.67 -5.08 21.14
CA VAL A 10 7.12 -4.88 21.12
C VAL A 10 7.79 -6.24 20.94
N PHE A 11 8.53 -6.40 19.84
CA PHE A 11 9.33 -7.57 19.52
C PHE A 11 10.80 -7.15 19.57
N ALA A 12 11.56 -7.70 20.50
CA ALA A 12 12.93 -7.29 20.79
C ALA A 12 13.90 -8.44 20.49
N ASN A 13 14.43 -8.45 19.25
CA ASN A 13 15.43 -9.43 18.84
C ASN A 13 16.85 -8.89 19.10
N GLN A 14 17.67 -9.63 19.85
CA GLN A 14 19.05 -9.23 20.11
C GLN A 14 19.98 -9.74 19.00
N PRO A 15 20.79 -8.87 18.37
CA PRO A 15 21.73 -9.29 17.32
C PRO A 15 22.72 -10.38 17.79
N GLU A 16 23.14 -10.33 19.05
CA GLU A 16 24.15 -11.24 19.64
C GLU A 16 23.60 -12.64 19.91
N ASN A 17 22.28 -12.77 20.08
CA ASN A 17 21.61 -14.05 20.32
C ASN A 17 20.19 -14.04 19.71
N PRO A 18 20.06 -14.15 18.39
CA PRO A 18 18.78 -13.94 17.74
C PRO A 18 17.80 -15.09 17.98
N LEU A 19 16.57 -14.74 18.35
CA LEU A 19 15.42 -15.64 18.29
C LEU A 19 15.01 -15.79 16.82
N LYS A 20 15.08 -17.02 16.29
CA LYS A 20 14.95 -17.28 14.85
C LYS A 20 13.54 -17.00 14.34
N ASN A 21 12.53 -17.28 15.16
CA ASN A 21 11.13 -17.13 14.79
C ASN A 21 10.53 -15.79 15.23
N LEU A 22 11.23 -14.97 16.01
CA LEU A 22 10.69 -13.70 16.53
C LEU A 22 10.34 -12.69 15.41
N GLN A 23 11.14 -12.63 14.34
CA GLN A 23 10.83 -11.80 13.18
C GLN A 23 9.54 -12.27 12.48
N LYS A 24 9.36 -13.58 12.38
CA LYS A 24 8.16 -14.21 11.83
C LYS A 24 6.95 -14.02 12.74
N GLU A 25 7.13 -14.08 14.07
CA GLU A 25 6.10 -13.75 15.06
C GLU A 25 5.63 -12.31 14.88
N TYR A 26 6.57 -11.35 14.77
CA TYR A 26 6.27 -9.94 14.52
C TYR A 26 5.43 -9.76 13.25
N GLU A 27 5.88 -10.33 12.14
CA GLU A 27 5.19 -10.25 10.85
C GLU A 27 3.78 -10.84 10.96
N GLU A 28 3.64 -12.11 11.38
CA GLU A 28 2.34 -12.77 11.41
C GLU A 28 1.37 -12.17 12.45
N VAL A 29 1.86 -11.69 13.60
CA VAL A 29 1.02 -11.03 14.61
C VAL A 29 0.60 -9.64 14.14
N GLN A 30 1.50 -8.85 13.56
CA GLN A 30 1.15 -7.55 12.98
C GLN A 30 0.07 -7.72 11.91
N GLU A 31 0.18 -8.74 11.07
CA GLU A 31 -0.79 -9.05 10.03
C GLU A 31 -2.21 -9.30 10.57
N LEU A 32 -2.36 -9.88 11.77
CA LEU A 32 -3.68 -10.13 12.36
C LEU A 32 -4.45 -8.83 12.68
N PHE A 33 -3.74 -7.73 12.94
CA PHE A 33 -4.34 -6.47 13.38
C PHE A 33 -4.68 -5.51 12.24
N ILE A 34 -4.08 -5.67 11.05
CA ILE A 34 -4.23 -4.71 9.94
C ILE A 34 -5.69 -4.57 9.48
N GLY A 35 -6.40 -5.69 9.29
CA GLY A 35 -7.81 -5.68 8.88
C GLY A 35 -8.70 -4.91 9.88
N PRO A 36 -8.76 -5.34 11.15
CA PRO A 36 -9.51 -4.65 12.20
C PRO A 36 -9.07 -3.20 12.47
N GLN A 37 -7.79 -2.88 12.32
CA GLN A 37 -7.27 -1.51 12.48
C GLN A 37 -7.75 -0.58 11.36
N SER A 38 -7.85 -1.08 10.13
CA SER A 38 -8.41 -0.30 9.01
C SER A 38 -9.89 0.04 9.21
N GLN A 39 -10.59 -0.65 10.12
CA GLN A 39 -11.98 -0.39 10.52
C GLN A 39 -12.09 0.63 11.66
N GLY A 40 -10.97 1.20 12.14
CA GLY A 40 -10.96 2.25 13.17
C GLY A 40 -11.23 1.77 14.61
N HIS A 41 -11.23 0.45 14.85
CA HIS A 41 -11.54 -0.14 16.17
C HIS A 41 -10.44 0.12 17.21
N TYR A 42 -9.19 0.04 16.77
CA TYR A 42 -7.99 0.29 17.57
C TYR A 42 -6.79 0.55 16.65
N LEU A 43 -5.72 1.10 17.19
CA LEU A 43 -4.44 1.29 16.50
C LEU A 43 -3.40 0.36 17.12
N ALA A 44 -2.95 -0.64 16.36
CA ALA A 44 -1.83 -1.49 16.72
C ALA A 44 -0.50 -0.83 16.31
N HIS A 45 0.37 -0.64 17.30
CA HIS A 45 1.72 -0.12 17.14
C HIS A 45 2.67 -1.31 17.32
N CYS A 46 3.17 -1.88 16.22
CA CYS A 46 4.12 -2.99 16.27
C CYS A 46 5.55 -2.46 16.08
N LEU A 47 6.50 -2.98 16.85
CA LEU A 47 7.92 -2.65 16.73
C LEU A 47 8.76 -3.91 16.68
N SER A 48 9.59 -4.05 15.64
CA SER A 48 10.55 -5.16 15.47
C SER A 48 11.94 -4.88 16.04
N SER A 49 12.24 -3.62 16.39
CA SER A 49 13.50 -3.20 16.97
C SER A 49 13.24 -2.19 18.09
N ALA A 50 13.23 -2.68 19.32
CA ALA A 50 12.82 -1.89 20.48
C ALA A 50 14.04 -1.28 21.17
N ASN A 51 14.16 0.05 21.13
CA ASN A 51 15.07 0.78 22.01
C ASN A 51 14.29 1.43 23.17
N LEU A 52 14.94 1.61 24.32
CA LEU A 52 14.26 2.05 25.56
C LEU A 52 13.68 3.47 25.45
N GLU A 53 14.35 4.36 24.73
CA GLU A 53 13.90 5.74 24.50
C GLU A 53 12.61 5.80 23.67
N TYR A 54 12.55 5.02 22.59
CA TYR A 54 11.38 4.93 21.72
C TYR A 54 10.21 4.26 22.44
N VAL A 55 10.48 3.23 23.24
CA VAL A 55 9.47 2.59 24.08
C VAL A 55 8.87 3.59 25.08
N ALA A 56 9.71 4.35 25.78
CA ALA A 56 9.27 5.37 26.73
C ALA A 56 8.51 6.52 26.05
N LYS A 57 8.99 7.01 24.90
CA LYS A 57 8.33 8.04 24.10
C LYS A 57 6.94 7.59 23.68
N LYS A 58 6.83 6.38 23.13
CA LYS A 58 5.55 5.85 22.65
C LYS A 58 4.54 5.68 23.79
N PHE A 59 4.99 5.26 24.97
CA PHE A 59 4.13 5.21 26.16
C PHE A 59 3.52 6.58 26.49
N ASN A 60 4.28 7.67 26.41
CA ASN A 60 3.74 9.02 26.62
C ASN A 60 2.66 9.38 25.57
N ASP A 61 2.87 8.99 24.31
CA ASP A 61 1.95 9.32 23.21
C ASP A 61 0.60 8.60 23.33
N ILE A 62 0.59 7.37 23.86
CA ILE A 62 -0.60 6.49 23.86
C ILE A 62 -1.16 6.20 25.26
N LYS A 63 -0.57 6.78 26.31
CA LYS A 63 -0.86 6.49 27.73
C LYS A 63 -2.36 6.42 28.07
N GLU A 64 -3.11 7.43 27.66
CA GLU A 64 -4.52 7.60 28.03
C GLU A 64 -5.46 6.56 27.39
N LYS A 65 -5.05 5.97 26.26
CA LYS A 65 -5.89 5.06 25.47
C LYS A 65 -5.24 3.69 25.24
N LEU A 66 -4.09 3.41 25.88
CA LEU A 66 -3.42 2.11 25.82
C LEU A 66 -4.32 1.03 26.42
N PHE A 67 -4.68 0.03 25.61
CA PHE A 67 -5.55 -1.08 26.00
C PHE A 67 -4.78 -2.38 26.22
N LEU A 68 -3.78 -2.65 25.39
CA LEU A 68 -2.98 -3.88 25.43
C LEU A 68 -1.51 -3.55 25.26
N PHE A 69 -0.66 -4.15 26.10
CA PHE A 69 0.79 -4.15 25.91
C PHE A 69 1.29 -5.59 25.72
N HIS A 70 2.08 -5.81 24.69
CA HIS A 70 2.73 -7.09 24.39
C HIS A 70 4.24 -6.89 24.30
N TYR A 71 4.96 -7.83 24.88
CA TYR A 71 6.41 -7.93 24.76
C TYR A 71 6.77 -9.38 24.39
N SER A 72 7.56 -9.56 23.33
CA SER A 72 8.19 -10.83 22.95
C SER A 72 9.68 -10.61 22.71
N GLY A 73 10.53 -11.48 23.27
CA GLY A 73 11.98 -11.34 23.25
C GLY A 73 12.68 -12.09 24.38
N HIS A 74 13.98 -11.83 24.55
CA HIS A 74 14.72 -12.39 25.67
C HIS A 74 14.37 -11.69 26.99
N ALA A 75 14.17 -12.47 28.04
CA ALA A 75 14.02 -11.96 29.39
C ALA A 75 14.90 -12.75 30.37
N GLY A 76 15.49 -12.02 31.32
CA GLY A 76 16.15 -12.58 32.50
C GLY A 76 15.26 -12.45 33.73
N LYS A 77 15.71 -12.99 34.88
CA LYS A 77 14.97 -12.93 36.16
C LYS A 77 14.51 -11.51 36.55
N ASP A 78 15.28 -10.49 36.15
CA ASP A 78 15.09 -9.09 36.57
C ASP A 78 15.21 -8.06 35.42
N LEU A 79 15.24 -8.46 34.15
CA LEU A 79 15.43 -7.54 33.01
C LEU A 79 14.66 -8.01 31.76
N LEU A 80 13.99 -7.08 31.06
CA LEU A 80 13.49 -7.28 29.70
C LEU A 80 14.53 -6.74 28.71
N ALA A 81 14.98 -7.56 27.77
CA ALA A 81 15.94 -7.13 26.75
C ALA A 81 15.28 -6.22 25.71
N LEU A 82 15.88 -5.06 25.44
CA LEU A 82 15.44 -4.12 24.41
C LEU A 82 16.65 -3.85 23.50
N ASN A 83 16.83 -4.65 22.45
CA ASN A 83 18.02 -4.64 21.60
C ASN A 83 19.32 -4.70 22.46
N GLU A 84 20.15 -3.67 22.38
CA GLU A 84 21.43 -3.50 23.12
C GLU A 84 21.25 -3.03 24.58
N GLN A 85 20.02 -2.74 25.02
CA GLN A 85 19.71 -2.20 26.34
C GLN A 85 18.84 -3.16 27.15
N HIS A 86 18.78 -2.92 28.47
CA HIS A 86 17.95 -3.70 29.38
C HIS A 86 16.96 -2.77 30.09
N ALA A 87 15.69 -3.14 30.10
CA ALA A 87 14.66 -2.46 30.85
C ALA A 87 14.40 -3.16 32.19
N ARG A 88 14.33 -2.38 33.27
CA ARG A 88 13.98 -2.88 34.60
C ARG A 88 12.47 -3.12 34.71
N PRO A 89 12.01 -4.33 35.06
CA PRO A 89 10.59 -4.68 35.16
C PRO A 89 9.79 -3.76 36.08
N GLU A 90 10.36 -3.28 37.19
CA GLU A 90 9.67 -2.35 38.10
C GLU A 90 9.33 -1.03 37.42
N GLY A 91 10.23 -0.55 36.56
CA GLY A 91 10.01 0.67 35.78
C GLY A 91 8.88 0.50 34.76
N ILE A 92 8.88 -0.62 34.02
CA ILE A 92 7.83 -0.93 33.05
C ILE A 92 6.48 -1.13 33.75
N ALA A 93 6.44 -1.86 34.86
CA ALA A 93 5.24 -2.03 35.66
C ALA A 93 4.72 -0.70 36.22
N HIS A 94 5.62 0.20 36.62
CA HIS A 94 5.25 1.55 37.04
C HIS A 94 4.62 2.36 35.90
N LEU A 95 5.20 2.34 34.70
CA LEU A 95 4.66 3.05 33.53
C LEU A 95 3.29 2.49 33.12
N LEU A 96 3.16 1.16 33.00
CA LEU A 96 1.92 0.49 32.64
C LEU A 96 0.81 0.71 33.69
N GLY A 97 1.16 0.78 34.97
CA GLY A 97 0.23 1.12 36.05
C GLY A 97 -0.36 2.53 35.96
N GLN A 98 0.26 3.43 35.19
CA GLN A 98 -0.27 4.77 34.95
C GLN A 98 -1.23 4.84 33.75
N CYS A 99 -1.46 3.74 33.03
CA CYS A 99 -2.34 3.70 31.86
C CYS A 99 -3.78 3.36 32.29
N PRO A 100 -4.72 4.31 32.30
CA PRO A 100 -6.06 4.12 32.87
C PRO A 100 -6.90 3.09 32.10
N GLU A 101 -6.70 2.99 30.79
CA GLU A 101 -7.44 2.07 29.93
C GLU A 101 -6.78 0.69 29.74
N LEU A 102 -5.60 0.47 30.34
CA LEU A 102 -4.86 -0.78 30.16
C LEU A 102 -5.64 -1.95 30.74
N LYS A 103 -5.84 -2.97 29.91
CA LYS A 103 -6.64 -4.15 30.21
C LYS A 103 -5.81 -5.43 30.24
N LEU A 104 -4.80 -5.53 29.38
CA LEU A 104 -4.01 -6.74 29.21
C LEU A 104 -2.53 -6.42 29.02
N VAL A 105 -1.70 -7.17 29.73
CA VAL A 105 -0.25 -7.25 29.49
C VAL A 105 0.10 -8.69 29.11
N VAL A 106 0.84 -8.88 28.01
CA VAL A 106 1.36 -10.17 27.55
C VAL A 106 2.89 -10.11 27.56
N LEU A 107 3.52 -10.95 28.37
CA LEU A 107 4.96 -11.10 28.46
C LEU A 107 5.35 -12.47 27.91
N ASN A 108 5.62 -12.53 26.60
CA ASN A 108 6.06 -13.73 25.89
C ASN A 108 7.60 -13.83 25.92
N ALA A 109 8.15 -13.93 27.12
CA ALA A 109 9.59 -13.98 27.34
C ALA A 109 9.90 -14.82 28.58
N CYS A 110 11.00 -15.57 28.58
CA CYS A 110 11.36 -16.53 29.63
C CYS A 110 11.44 -15.90 31.03
N ALA A 111 10.98 -16.63 32.05
CA ALA A 111 11.13 -16.26 33.48
C ALA A 111 10.49 -14.91 33.90
N THR A 112 9.37 -14.54 33.29
CA THR A 112 8.66 -13.26 33.56
C THR A 112 7.68 -13.33 34.75
N ALA A 113 7.55 -14.47 35.42
CA ALA A 113 6.63 -14.65 36.54
C ALA A 113 6.89 -13.72 37.75
N SER A 114 8.14 -13.33 38.01
CA SER A 114 8.49 -12.34 39.04
C SER A 114 7.89 -10.96 38.78
N GLN A 115 7.58 -10.65 37.52
CA GLN A 115 7.04 -9.35 37.09
C GLN A 115 5.52 -9.27 37.24
N VAL A 116 4.84 -10.43 37.35
CA VAL A 116 3.38 -10.51 37.47
C VAL A 116 2.89 -9.77 38.71
N ASP A 117 3.54 -9.96 39.86
CA ASP A 117 3.15 -9.30 41.12
C ASP A 117 3.30 -7.78 41.04
N ALA A 118 4.38 -7.30 40.41
CA ALA A 118 4.60 -5.88 40.21
C ALA A 118 3.49 -5.27 39.34
N LEU A 119 3.10 -5.94 38.25
CA LEU A 119 2.04 -5.49 37.36
C LEU A 119 0.67 -5.50 38.03
N LEU A 120 0.30 -6.61 38.69
CA LEU A 120 -0.98 -6.74 39.40
C LEU A 120 -1.06 -5.74 40.57
N GLY A 121 0.03 -5.55 41.32
CA GLY A 121 0.13 -4.58 42.41
C GLY A 121 0.02 -3.12 41.96
N LYS A 122 0.32 -2.84 40.69
CA LYS A 122 0.10 -1.52 40.05
C LYS A 122 -1.27 -1.38 39.40
N GLY A 123 -2.16 -2.37 39.54
CA GLY A 123 -3.54 -2.28 39.08
C GLY A 123 -3.79 -2.80 37.67
N VAL A 124 -2.80 -3.43 37.02
CA VAL A 124 -2.99 -4.06 35.71
C VAL A 124 -4.08 -5.16 35.82
N PRO A 125 -5.13 -5.15 34.97
CA PRO A 125 -6.24 -6.07 35.16
C PRO A 125 -5.92 -7.55 34.94
N VAL A 126 -5.24 -7.84 33.83
CA VAL A 126 -4.90 -9.20 33.39
C VAL A 126 -3.45 -9.23 32.89
N VAL A 127 -2.70 -10.24 33.30
CA VAL A 127 -1.32 -10.48 32.86
C VAL A 127 -1.22 -11.91 32.34
N ILE A 128 -0.68 -12.08 31.13
CA ILE A 128 -0.22 -13.36 30.59
C ILE A 128 1.31 -13.33 30.63
N ALA A 129 1.93 -14.32 31.26
CA ALA A 129 3.38 -14.37 31.39
C ALA A 129 3.89 -15.82 31.35
N THR A 130 5.19 -15.99 31.10
CA THR A 130 5.85 -17.30 31.17
C THR A 130 6.53 -17.51 32.54
N ASN A 131 6.54 -18.75 33.02
CA ASN A 131 7.18 -19.10 34.30
C ASN A 131 8.37 -20.08 34.15
N ALA A 132 8.61 -20.60 32.95
CA ALA A 132 9.73 -21.48 32.63
C ALA A 132 10.27 -21.12 31.25
N GLU A 133 11.40 -21.73 30.86
CA GLU A 133 11.90 -21.63 29.49
C GLU A 133 10.88 -22.21 28.52
N VAL A 134 10.72 -21.49 27.40
CA VAL A 134 9.79 -21.82 26.33
C VAL A 134 10.59 -21.86 25.04
N ASP A 135 10.35 -22.87 24.21
CA ASP A 135 10.91 -22.94 22.88
C ASP A 135 10.35 -21.83 21.97
N ASP A 136 11.23 -21.21 21.17
CA ASP A 136 10.92 -20.06 20.32
C ASP A 136 9.76 -20.32 19.33
N GLU A 137 9.69 -21.52 18.73
CA GLU A 137 8.60 -21.88 17.82
C GLU A 137 7.27 -21.98 18.57
N VAL A 138 7.30 -22.56 19.77
CA VAL A 138 6.13 -22.72 20.65
C VAL A 138 5.62 -21.35 21.10
N ALA A 139 6.54 -20.44 21.45
CA ALA A 139 6.22 -19.07 21.86
C ALA A 139 5.56 -18.26 20.74
N MET A 140 6.13 -18.31 19.53
CA MET A 140 5.51 -17.71 18.34
C MET A 140 4.11 -18.28 18.11
N ARG A 141 3.95 -19.61 18.19
CA ARG A 141 2.67 -20.26 17.90
C ARG A 141 1.59 -19.91 18.92
N PHE A 142 1.95 -19.79 20.20
CA PHE A 142 1.03 -19.33 21.23
C PHE A 142 0.50 -17.92 20.92
N SER A 143 1.40 -16.95 20.66
CA SER A 143 1.01 -15.57 20.32
C SER A 143 0.10 -15.52 19.11
N LEU A 144 0.43 -16.24 18.05
CA LEU A 144 -0.35 -16.26 16.82
C LEU A 144 -1.80 -16.72 17.06
N GLU A 145 -1.98 -17.87 17.71
CA GLU A 145 -3.31 -18.42 17.95
C GLU A 145 -4.10 -17.59 18.97
N PHE A 146 -3.42 -17.02 19.97
CA PHE A 146 -4.01 -16.12 20.94
C PHE A 146 -4.57 -14.86 20.27
N TYR A 147 -3.75 -14.16 19.49
CA TYR A 147 -4.18 -12.95 18.81
C TYR A 147 -5.21 -13.21 17.71
N ARG A 148 -5.13 -14.36 17.02
CA ARG A 148 -6.14 -14.75 16.03
C ARG A 148 -7.52 -14.88 16.67
N ALA A 149 -7.62 -15.60 17.79
CA ALA A 149 -8.88 -15.72 18.53
C ALA A 149 -9.36 -14.37 19.05
N LEU A 150 -8.46 -13.55 19.60
CA LEU A 150 -8.80 -12.22 20.12
C LEU A 150 -9.35 -11.28 19.03
N VAL A 151 -8.73 -11.29 17.85
CA VAL A 151 -9.20 -10.55 16.66
C VAL A 151 -10.54 -11.06 16.15
N MET A 152 -10.81 -12.37 16.26
CA MET A 152 -12.10 -12.98 15.91
C MET A 152 -13.25 -12.64 16.89
N GLY A 153 -12.98 -11.82 17.92
CA GLY A 153 -13.99 -11.36 18.86
C GLY A 153 -14.15 -12.22 20.11
N ASP A 154 -13.26 -13.21 20.30
CA ASP A 154 -13.17 -13.89 21.59
C ASP A 154 -12.69 -12.93 22.68
N ASN A 155 -13.13 -13.19 23.91
CA ASN A 155 -12.55 -12.52 25.07
C ASN A 155 -11.18 -13.12 25.42
N ILE A 156 -10.38 -12.39 26.20
CA ILE A 156 -9.02 -12.80 26.58
C ILE A 156 -8.96 -14.24 27.11
N LYS A 157 -9.92 -14.66 27.94
CA LYS A 157 -9.95 -16.01 28.52
C LYS A 157 -10.19 -17.10 27.46
N LYS A 158 -11.12 -16.86 26.53
CA LYS A 158 -11.39 -17.78 25.42
C LYS A 158 -10.20 -17.85 24.46
N ALA A 159 -9.62 -16.70 24.11
CA ALA A 159 -8.43 -16.63 23.28
C ALA A 159 -7.24 -17.37 23.90
N PHE A 160 -7.03 -17.23 25.22
CA PHE A 160 -6.00 -17.99 25.94
C PHE A 160 -6.26 -19.50 25.89
N ASN A 161 -7.51 -19.94 26.13
CA ASN A 161 -7.86 -21.36 26.06
C ASN A 161 -7.67 -21.94 24.66
N TRP A 162 -7.97 -21.16 23.62
CA TRP A 162 -7.77 -21.55 22.22
C TRP A 162 -6.28 -21.78 21.93
N ALA A 163 -5.45 -20.79 22.28
CA ALA A 163 -4.00 -20.90 22.12
C ALA A 163 -3.42 -22.08 22.92
N GLU A 164 -3.86 -22.27 24.18
CA GLU A 164 -3.50 -23.43 25.00
C GLU A 164 -3.82 -24.75 24.30
N GLY A 165 -5.05 -24.91 23.80
CA GLY A 165 -5.46 -26.14 23.11
C GLY A 165 -4.67 -26.39 21.84
N HIS A 166 -4.42 -25.35 21.05
CA HIS A 166 -3.65 -25.47 19.81
C HIS A 166 -2.19 -25.87 20.08
N VAL A 167 -1.54 -25.26 21.08
CA VAL A 167 -0.15 -25.62 21.42
C VAL A 167 -0.08 -27.03 21.99
N LYS A 168 -0.99 -27.42 22.91
CA LYS A 168 -1.04 -28.78 23.48
C LYS A 168 -1.32 -29.89 22.47
N THR A 169 -1.81 -29.55 21.28
CA THR A 169 -2.03 -30.53 20.21
C THR A 169 -0.71 -31.04 19.62
N ARG A 170 0.36 -30.24 19.69
CA ARG A 170 1.64 -30.54 19.03
C ARG A 170 2.82 -30.64 19.99
N TRP A 171 2.76 -29.96 21.13
CA TRP A 171 3.84 -29.91 22.11
C TRP A 171 3.35 -30.31 23.50
N ASP A 172 4.18 -31.05 24.25
CA ASP A 172 3.92 -31.38 25.65
C ASP A 172 4.27 -30.18 26.54
N VAL A 173 3.30 -29.30 26.71
CA VAL A 173 3.46 -28.04 27.44
C VAL A 173 2.40 -27.86 28.53
N LYS A 174 2.81 -27.23 29.64
CA LYS A 174 1.94 -27.04 30.80
C LYS A 174 1.50 -25.59 30.95
N PHE A 175 0.19 -25.40 31.11
CA PHE A 175 -0.47 -24.11 31.28
C PHE A 175 -1.11 -24.00 32.65
N HIS A 176 -1.20 -22.78 33.18
CA HIS A 176 -1.81 -22.48 34.46
C HIS A 176 -2.82 -21.32 34.38
N LYS A 177 -3.85 -21.37 35.22
CA LYS A 177 -4.83 -20.29 35.41
C LYS A 177 -5.00 -20.07 36.90
N ALA A 178 -4.59 -18.91 37.40
CA ALA A 178 -4.63 -18.60 38.83
C ALA A 178 -5.43 -17.34 39.14
N ASN A 179 -6.14 -17.40 40.28
CA ASN A 179 -6.66 -16.26 41.02
C ASN A 179 -5.65 -15.91 42.12
N ARG A 180 -5.23 -14.64 42.21
CA ARG A 180 -4.41 -14.01 43.28
C ARG A 180 -2.88 -13.96 43.03
N GLY A 181 -2.27 -12.89 43.58
CA GLY A 181 -0.83 -12.65 43.61
C GLY A 181 -0.07 -13.58 44.57
N ILE A 182 1.23 -13.72 44.36
CA ILE A 182 2.03 -14.94 44.62
C ILE A 182 2.46 -15.16 46.09
N GLU A 183 1.93 -14.44 47.09
CA GLU A 183 2.31 -14.75 48.49
C GLU A 183 2.01 -16.21 48.91
N GLY A 184 1.19 -16.95 48.14
CA GLY A 184 1.03 -18.41 48.24
C GLY A 184 1.49 -19.26 47.04
N LEU A 185 1.99 -18.70 45.92
CA LEU A 185 2.17 -19.46 44.66
C LEU A 185 3.57 -20.02 44.39
N LYS A 186 4.59 -19.73 45.20
CA LYS A 186 5.98 -20.17 44.90
C LYS A 186 6.15 -21.70 44.82
N SER A 187 5.27 -22.50 45.43
CA SER A 187 5.34 -23.96 45.39
C SER A 187 4.46 -24.63 44.33
N GLU A 188 3.43 -23.97 43.79
CA GLU A 188 2.45 -24.60 42.88
C GLU A 188 2.70 -24.33 41.39
N ILE A 189 3.45 -23.27 41.02
CA ILE A 189 3.72 -22.93 39.60
C ILE A 189 5.02 -23.57 39.05
N GLN A 190 5.79 -24.27 39.88
CA GLN A 190 7.09 -24.84 39.45
C GLN A 190 6.92 -25.79 38.25
N GLY A 191 7.51 -25.43 37.10
CA GLY A 191 7.47 -26.22 35.85
C GLY A 191 6.32 -25.92 34.88
N LEU A 192 5.54 -24.86 35.09
CA LEU A 192 4.51 -24.39 34.15
C LEU A 192 5.10 -23.35 33.18
N GLN A 193 4.73 -23.42 31.89
CA GLN A 193 5.30 -22.56 30.85
C GLN A 193 4.53 -21.25 30.67
N TRP A 194 3.20 -21.26 30.66
CA TRP A 194 2.37 -20.04 30.60
C TRP A 194 1.35 -19.97 31.73
N GLY A 195 1.11 -18.76 32.22
CA GLY A 195 0.05 -18.45 33.18
C GLY A 195 -0.84 -17.30 32.74
N LEU A 196 -2.15 -17.43 32.99
CA LEU A 196 -3.12 -16.33 32.94
C LEU A 196 -3.41 -15.86 34.38
N PHE A 197 -3.03 -14.63 34.70
CA PHE A 197 -3.05 -14.06 36.05
C PHE A 197 -3.95 -12.83 36.14
N TYR A 198 -4.71 -12.73 37.24
CA TYR A 198 -5.62 -11.62 37.52
C TYR A 198 -5.89 -11.52 39.04
N SER A 199 -6.28 -10.33 39.51
CA SER A 199 -6.62 -10.09 40.93
C SER A 199 -8.08 -10.46 41.23
N GLU A 200 -8.45 -10.75 42.48
CA GLU A 200 -9.85 -11.05 42.86
C GLU A 200 -10.80 -9.88 42.60
N LYS A 201 -10.31 -8.65 42.81
CA LYS A 201 -11.07 -7.42 42.48
C LYS A 201 -11.35 -7.35 40.99
N ASN A 202 -10.44 -7.88 40.17
CA ASN A 202 -10.61 -7.99 38.72
C ASN A 202 -11.36 -9.26 38.32
N GLU A 203 -11.43 -10.31 39.12
CA GLU A 203 -12.24 -11.50 38.83
C GLU A 203 -13.72 -11.15 38.60
N LEU A 204 -14.26 -10.23 39.41
CA LEU A 204 -15.60 -9.64 39.22
C LEU A 204 -15.74 -8.79 37.94
N ARG A 205 -14.64 -8.20 37.45
CA ARG A 205 -14.57 -7.49 36.16
C ARG A 205 -14.29 -8.41 34.97
N THR A 206 -13.58 -9.53 35.14
CA THR A 206 -13.31 -10.54 34.11
C THR A 206 -14.53 -11.43 33.82
N LYS A 207 -15.59 -11.32 34.64
CA LYS A 207 -16.94 -11.73 34.25
C LYS A 207 -17.55 -10.86 33.13
N LEU A 208 -17.04 -9.65 32.88
CA LEU A 208 -17.27 -8.98 31.59
C LEU A 208 -16.34 -9.58 30.53
N PRO A 209 -16.85 -9.92 29.34
CA PRO A 209 -16.01 -10.34 28.23
C PRO A 209 -15.13 -9.16 27.80
N MET A 210 -13.92 -9.08 28.35
CA MET A 210 -12.88 -8.15 27.87
C MET A 210 -12.45 -8.63 26.49
N ARG A 211 -13.13 -8.12 25.47
CA ARG A 211 -12.78 -8.25 24.05
C ARG A 211 -11.89 -7.10 23.66
N LEU A 212 -11.24 -7.18 22.50
CA LEU A 212 -10.70 -5.97 21.89
C LEU A 212 -11.83 -4.93 21.77
N PRO A 213 -11.52 -3.63 21.91
CA PRO A 213 -12.48 -2.57 21.68
C PRO A 213 -12.97 -2.67 20.24
N SER A 214 -14.11 -3.34 20.04
CA SER A 214 -14.81 -3.32 18.78
C SER A 214 -15.82 -2.18 18.88
N GLY A 215 -15.77 -1.24 17.93
CA GLY A 215 -17.01 -0.56 17.52
C GLY A 215 -18.04 -1.65 17.19
N GLN A 216 -19.34 -1.33 17.25
CA GLN A 216 -20.38 -2.33 17.00
C GLN A 216 -20.01 -3.22 15.81
N PRO A 217 -20.18 -4.57 15.91
CA PRO A 217 -19.90 -5.45 14.79
C PRO A 217 -20.59 -4.85 13.57
N MET A 218 -19.81 -4.51 12.55
CA MET A 218 -20.35 -3.95 11.33
C MET A 218 -21.46 -4.91 10.91
N GLN A 219 -22.69 -4.40 10.88
CA GLN A 219 -23.80 -5.21 10.42
C GLN A 219 -23.44 -5.62 9.00
N PHE A 220 -23.26 -6.92 8.78
CA PHE A 220 -23.18 -7.46 7.45
C PHE A 220 -24.36 -6.86 6.69
N ILE A 221 -24.07 -6.00 5.71
CA ILE A 221 -25.09 -5.59 4.79
C ILE A 221 -25.37 -6.88 4.03
N HIS A 222 -26.49 -7.54 4.34
CA HIS A 222 -26.91 -8.80 3.71
C HIS A 222 -27.10 -8.70 2.18
N THR A 223 -26.70 -7.59 1.58
CA THR A 223 -26.83 -7.18 0.19
C THR A 223 -25.57 -6.46 -0.30
N TYR A 224 -24.36 -6.97 -0.03
CA TYR A 224 -23.17 -6.52 -0.78
C TYR A 224 -23.34 -6.92 -2.25
N ILE A 225 -23.45 -5.92 -3.11
CA ILE A 225 -23.51 -6.11 -4.57
C ILE A 225 -22.22 -5.49 -5.14
N PRO A 226 -21.35 -6.29 -5.76
CA PRO A 226 -20.13 -5.82 -6.40
C PRO A 226 -20.36 -4.60 -7.30
N ASN A 227 -19.44 -3.64 -7.22
CA ASN A 227 -19.37 -2.42 -8.06
C ASN A 227 -20.44 -1.36 -7.83
N GLU A 228 -21.47 -1.58 -7.01
CA GLU A 228 -22.51 -0.56 -6.80
C GLU A 228 -21.95 0.69 -6.10
N LEU A 229 -21.34 0.51 -4.93
CA LEU A 229 -20.74 1.62 -4.18
C LEU A 229 -19.52 2.21 -4.90
N LEU A 230 -18.74 1.36 -5.56
CA LEU A 230 -17.59 1.80 -6.34
C LEU A 230 -18.01 2.69 -7.51
N PHE A 231 -19.06 2.30 -8.24
CA PHE A 231 -19.56 3.09 -9.37
C PHE A 231 -20.04 4.47 -8.94
N ASP A 232 -20.87 4.55 -7.89
CA ASP A 232 -21.40 5.84 -7.41
C ASP A 232 -20.27 6.78 -7.01
N THR A 233 -19.24 6.22 -6.36
CA THR A 233 -18.04 6.96 -5.98
C THR A 233 -17.27 7.47 -7.20
N LEU A 234 -17.09 6.62 -8.23
CA LEU A 234 -16.39 7.01 -9.45
C LEU A 234 -17.15 8.07 -10.25
N MET A 235 -18.46 7.93 -10.40
CA MET A 235 -19.31 8.95 -11.03
C MET A 235 -19.16 10.30 -10.35
N HIS A 236 -19.28 10.33 -9.01
CA HIS A 236 -19.13 11.55 -8.24
C HIS A 236 -17.72 12.13 -8.35
N ALA A 237 -16.67 11.32 -8.11
CA ALA A 237 -15.29 11.79 -8.11
C ALA A 237 -14.83 12.33 -9.47
N LEU A 238 -15.25 11.69 -10.57
CA LEU A 238 -14.86 12.09 -11.91
C LEU A 238 -15.68 13.27 -12.45
N SER A 239 -16.91 13.47 -11.98
CA SER A 239 -17.79 14.57 -12.44
C SER A 239 -17.18 15.96 -12.26
N GLY A 240 -16.33 16.15 -11.24
CA GLY A 240 -15.62 17.41 -10.99
C GLY A 240 -14.56 17.74 -12.05
N PHE A 241 -14.11 16.74 -12.81
CA PHE A 241 -12.96 16.84 -13.72
C PHE A 241 -13.26 16.40 -15.15
N ASN A 242 -14.43 15.79 -15.41
CA ASN A 242 -14.81 15.26 -16.72
C ASN A 242 -16.24 15.68 -17.09
N GLU A 243 -16.36 16.50 -18.14
CA GLU A 243 -17.64 17.06 -18.59
C GLU A 243 -18.65 16.02 -19.07
N GLU A 244 -18.19 14.94 -19.71
CA GLU A 244 -19.06 13.87 -20.21
C GLU A 244 -19.68 13.10 -19.03
N ILE A 245 -18.89 12.81 -18.00
CA ILE A 245 -19.38 12.16 -16.79
C ILE A 245 -20.34 13.08 -16.03
N ARG A 246 -20.03 14.38 -15.92
CA ARG A 246 -20.95 15.37 -15.33
C ARG A 246 -22.29 15.40 -16.05
N ALA A 247 -22.28 15.43 -17.39
CA ALA A 247 -23.50 15.40 -18.19
C ALA A 247 -24.30 14.09 -18.05
N LEU A 248 -23.61 12.94 -17.86
CA LEU A 248 -24.26 11.66 -17.58
C LEU A 248 -24.87 11.60 -16.17
N GLN A 249 -24.22 12.24 -15.19
CA GLN A 249 -24.71 12.35 -13.82
C GLN A 249 -25.95 13.25 -13.73
N GLU A 250 -25.97 14.38 -14.44
CA GLU A 250 -27.15 15.27 -14.50
C GLU A 250 -28.39 14.57 -15.10
N LYS A 251 -28.17 13.66 -16.05
CA LYS A 251 -29.24 12.87 -16.70
C LYS A 251 -29.62 11.61 -15.93
N GLU A 252 -28.93 11.32 -14.84
CA GLU A 252 -29.16 10.11 -14.04
C GLU A 252 -30.61 10.04 -13.55
N GLU A 253 -31.18 11.16 -13.09
CA GLU A 253 -32.55 11.21 -12.55
C GLU A 253 -33.62 10.85 -13.60
N GLU A 254 -33.36 11.11 -14.89
CA GLU A 254 -34.30 10.87 -16.00
C GLU A 254 -34.17 9.46 -16.60
N GLU A 255 -32.96 8.87 -16.62
CA GLU A 255 -32.66 7.58 -17.26
C GLU A 255 -32.33 6.45 -16.26
N LYS A 256 -32.55 6.69 -14.96
CA LYS A 256 -32.14 5.79 -13.86
C LYS A 256 -32.63 4.35 -14.05
N GLY A 257 -31.73 3.39 -13.90
CA GLY A 257 -32.03 1.96 -13.95
C GLY A 257 -32.10 1.35 -15.35
N SER A 258 -31.93 2.14 -16.42
CA SER A 258 -31.75 1.58 -17.76
C SER A 258 -30.37 0.90 -17.89
N ALA A 259 -30.35 -0.37 -18.26
CA ALA A 259 -29.11 -1.10 -18.57
C ALA A 259 -28.28 -0.38 -19.66
N SER A 260 -28.95 0.33 -20.59
CA SER A 260 -28.27 1.13 -21.60
C SER A 260 -27.51 2.32 -21.01
N TRP A 261 -28.11 3.02 -20.03
CA TRP A 261 -27.45 4.13 -19.35
C TRP A 261 -26.26 3.63 -18.54
N ARG A 262 -26.42 2.54 -17.78
CA ARG A 262 -25.35 1.96 -16.96
C ARG A 262 -24.13 1.59 -17.80
N ASN A 263 -24.34 0.98 -18.96
CA ASN A 263 -23.26 0.62 -19.88
C ASN A 263 -22.54 1.85 -20.45
N LYS A 264 -23.28 2.91 -20.78
CA LYS A 264 -22.68 4.19 -21.22
C LYS A 264 -21.86 4.83 -20.11
N ALA A 265 -22.39 4.86 -18.88
CA ALA A 265 -21.71 5.42 -17.72
C ALA A 265 -20.45 4.62 -17.36
N ASN A 266 -20.53 3.29 -17.30
CA ASN A 266 -19.36 2.43 -17.12
C ASN A 266 -18.29 2.72 -18.17
N LEU A 267 -18.68 2.87 -19.44
CA LEU A 267 -17.73 3.17 -20.50
C LEU A 267 -17.06 4.54 -20.31
N ALA A 268 -17.85 5.58 -20.00
CA ALA A 268 -17.33 6.92 -19.74
C ALA A 268 -16.36 6.95 -18.54
N ILE A 269 -16.68 6.24 -17.45
CA ILE A 269 -15.79 6.07 -16.29
C ILE A 269 -14.46 5.46 -16.73
N ILE A 270 -14.51 4.38 -17.51
CA ILE A 270 -13.29 3.70 -17.93
C ILE A 270 -12.45 4.60 -18.86
N GLU A 271 -13.09 5.30 -19.80
CA GLU A 271 -12.41 6.20 -20.75
C GLU A 271 -11.84 7.46 -20.10
N ALA A 272 -12.31 7.82 -18.91
CA ALA A 272 -11.79 8.94 -18.16
C ALA A 272 -10.37 8.68 -17.62
N PHE A 273 -10.02 7.46 -17.20
CA PHE A 273 -8.71 7.19 -16.60
C PHE A 273 -7.61 6.98 -17.66
N PRO A 274 -6.33 7.25 -17.31
CA PRO A 274 -5.21 6.80 -18.12
C PRO A 274 -5.24 5.29 -18.34
N LEU A 275 -4.84 4.86 -19.54
CA LEU A 275 -5.03 3.49 -20.00
C LEU A 275 -4.58 2.39 -19.02
N PRO A 276 -3.41 2.48 -18.36
CA PRO A 276 -2.98 1.47 -17.38
C PRO A 276 -4.03 1.20 -16.30
N ILE A 277 -4.64 2.25 -15.76
CA ILE A 277 -5.64 2.19 -14.71
C ILE A 277 -7.00 1.77 -15.30
N ALA A 278 -7.37 2.36 -16.44
CA ALA A 278 -8.61 2.07 -17.17
C ALA A 278 -8.76 0.57 -17.47
N GLU A 279 -7.69 -0.12 -17.88
CA GLU A 279 -7.74 -1.56 -18.15
C GLU A 279 -8.08 -2.39 -16.92
N GLN A 280 -7.59 -1.99 -15.74
CA GLN A 280 -7.87 -2.70 -14.50
C GLN A 280 -9.27 -2.39 -13.97
N ILE A 281 -9.74 -1.15 -14.11
CA ILE A 281 -11.12 -0.76 -13.78
C ILE A 281 -12.11 -1.47 -14.69
N ARG A 282 -11.82 -1.57 -16.00
CA ARG A 282 -12.64 -2.34 -16.96
C ARG A 282 -12.87 -3.77 -16.51
N LYS A 283 -11.83 -4.45 -16.03
CA LYS A 283 -11.94 -5.83 -15.54
C LYS A 283 -12.85 -5.92 -14.32
N LEU A 284 -12.81 -4.94 -13.41
CA LEU A 284 -13.72 -4.90 -12.25
C LEU A 284 -15.17 -4.62 -12.65
N LEU A 285 -15.39 -3.69 -13.58
CA LEU A 285 -16.71 -3.26 -14.03
C LEU A 285 -17.32 -4.13 -15.13
N SER A 286 -16.61 -5.17 -15.59
CA SER A 286 -17.14 -6.10 -16.58
C SER A 286 -18.26 -6.93 -15.98
N ASP A 287 -19.33 -7.15 -16.73
CA ASP A 287 -20.45 -8.02 -16.30
C ASP A 287 -20.11 -9.52 -16.37
N GLU A 288 -18.97 -9.88 -16.99
CA GLU A 288 -18.59 -11.27 -17.26
C GLU A 288 -17.27 -11.64 -16.57
N GLY A 289 -17.23 -12.82 -15.95
CA GLY A 289 -16.01 -13.44 -15.41
C GLY A 289 -15.90 -13.36 -13.89
N SER A 290 -14.85 -13.97 -13.33
CA SER A 290 -14.68 -14.11 -11.88
C SER A 290 -14.52 -12.78 -11.14
N PHE A 291 -14.23 -11.68 -11.85
CA PHE A 291 -14.08 -10.35 -11.25
C PHE A 291 -15.42 -9.68 -10.91
N SER A 292 -16.52 -10.03 -11.58
CA SER A 292 -17.85 -9.44 -11.34
C SER A 292 -18.55 -10.03 -10.12
N GLU A 293 -18.08 -11.20 -9.66
CA GLU A 293 -18.63 -11.95 -8.54
C GLU A 293 -17.76 -11.85 -7.28
N VAL A 294 -18.35 -12.21 -6.15
CA VAL A 294 -17.63 -12.34 -4.88
C VAL A 294 -16.64 -13.50 -4.96
N SER A 295 -15.38 -13.18 -5.25
CA SER A 295 -14.34 -14.19 -5.49
C SER A 295 -12.95 -13.74 -5.04
N LEU A 296 -12.02 -14.68 -4.91
CA LEU A 296 -10.60 -14.37 -4.67
C LEU A 296 -9.99 -13.58 -5.84
N ASP A 297 -10.43 -13.83 -7.06
CA ASP A 297 -9.97 -13.12 -8.25
C ASP A 297 -10.39 -11.64 -8.22
N ARG A 298 -11.60 -11.35 -7.72
CA ARG A 298 -12.04 -9.97 -7.49
C ARG A 298 -11.17 -9.25 -6.48
N ILE A 299 -10.84 -9.89 -5.35
CA ILE A 299 -9.93 -9.34 -4.32
C ILE A 299 -8.57 -8.98 -4.94
N ARG A 300 -8.01 -9.90 -5.74
CA ARG A 300 -6.75 -9.68 -6.47
C ARG A 300 -6.87 -8.51 -7.43
N GLN A 301 -7.95 -8.46 -8.20
CA GLN A 301 -8.16 -7.41 -9.19
C GLN A 301 -8.33 -6.03 -8.54
N ILE A 302 -9.03 -5.93 -7.39
CA ILE A 302 -9.10 -4.70 -6.58
C ILE A 302 -7.71 -4.24 -6.16
N SER A 303 -6.89 -5.19 -5.66
CA SER A 303 -5.51 -4.91 -5.27
C SER A 303 -4.63 -4.46 -6.45
N THR A 304 -4.87 -5.03 -7.63
CA THR A 304 -4.18 -4.64 -8.89
C THR A 304 -4.57 -3.24 -9.34
N VAL A 305 -5.84 -2.83 -9.23
CA VAL A 305 -6.25 -1.44 -9.55
C VAL A 305 -5.50 -0.46 -8.66
N TYR A 306 -5.48 -0.72 -7.35
CA TYR A 306 -4.75 0.09 -6.38
C TYR A 306 -3.26 0.21 -6.71
N GLN A 307 -2.59 -0.93 -6.96
CA GLN A 307 -1.17 -0.93 -7.31
C GLN A 307 -0.92 -0.13 -8.58
N VAL A 308 -1.59 -0.45 -9.69
CA VAL A 308 -1.30 0.18 -10.99
C VAL A 308 -1.53 1.68 -10.93
N ALA A 309 -2.51 2.16 -10.14
CA ALA A 309 -2.71 3.57 -9.90
C ALA A 309 -1.52 4.22 -9.16
N LEU A 310 -1.06 3.61 -8.05
CA LEU A 310 0.10 4.12 -7.30
C LEU A 310 1.41 4.04 -8.07
N GLU A 311 1.63 2.95 -8.79
CA GLU A 311 2.82 2.73 -9.62
C GLU A 311 2.88 3.75 -10.76
N MET A 312 1.75 4.02 -11.42
CA MET A 312 1.68 5.08 -12.43
C MET A 312 1.97 6.46 -11.83
N LEU A 313 1.43 6.78 -10.65
CA LEU A 313 1.75 8.03 -9.94
C LEU A 313 3.23 8.10 -9.57
N ALA A 314 3.81 7.00 -9.06
CA ALA A 314 5.21 6.93 -8.69
C ALA A 314 6.12 7.13 -9.91
N PHE A 315 5.88 6.44 -11.03
CA PHE A 315 6.67 6.64 -12.26
C PHE A 315 6.51 8.05 -12.82
N THR A 316 5.32 8.64 -12.74
CA THR A 316 5.13 10.05 -13.09
C THR A 316 6.00 10.96 -12.22
N MET A 317 6.04 10.71 -10.91
CA MET A 317 6.85 11.49 -9.99
C MET A 317 8.36 11.28 -10.17
N ILE A 318 8.80 10.06 -10.45
CA ILE A 318 10.21 9.74 -10.71
C ILE A 318 10.67 10.38 -12.02
N SER A 319 9.87 10.30 -13.09
CA SER A 319 10.15 10.98 -14.36
C SER A 319 10.26 12.49 -14.19
N HIS A 320 9.31 13.09 -13.45
CA HIS A 320 9.35 14.53 -13.21
C HIS A 320 10.56 14.93 -12.34
N LEU A 321 10.92 14.11 -11.34
CA LEU A 321 12.12 14.32 -10.54
C LEU A 321 13.38 14.27 -11.40
N TRP A 322 13.43 13.34 -12.36
CA TRP A 322 14.53 13.23 -13.30
C TRP A 322 14.64 14.45 -14.22
N GLU A 323 13.52 14.94 -14.79
CA GLU A 323 13.50 16.18 -15.59
C GLU A 323 14.02 17.40 -14.79
N VAL A 324 13.64 17.51 -13.51
CA VAL A 324 14.14 18.57 -12.62
C VAL A 324 15.66 18.49 -12.45
N GLN A 325 16.20 17.29 -12.25
CA GLN A 325 17.64 17.08 -12.10
C GLN A 325 18.41 17.33 -13.40
N MET A 326 17.88 16.90 -14.55
CA MET A 326 18.46 17.18 -15.86
C MET A 326 18.53 18.68 -16.13
N LYS A 327 17.45 19.41 -15.80
CA LYS A 327 17.40 20.87 -15.96
C LYS A 327 18.38 21.59 -15.03
N ASP A 328 18.53 21.12 -13.81
CA ASP A 328 19.55 21.64 -12.88
C ASP A 328 20.96 21.43 -13.47
N GLU A 329 21.27 20.25 -14.01
CA GLU A 329 22.55 19.96 -14.66
C GLU A 329 22.80 20.86 -15.89
N GLU A 330 21.78 21.06 -16.74
CA GLU A 330 21.83 21.96 -17.90
C GLU A 330 22.09 23.42 -17.48
N ASP A 331 21.42 23.87 -16.41
CA ASP A 331 21.59 25.20 -15.80
C ASP A 331 22.91 25.32 -15.00
N LYS A 332 23.73 24.26 -14.94
CA LYS A 332 24.95 24.15 -14.11
C LYS A 332 24.69 24.40 -12.62
N LYS A 333 23.49 24.08 -12.15
CA LYS A 333 23.11 24.02 -10.74
C LYS A 333 23.34 22.60 -10.26
N THR A 334 24.09 22.42 -9.18
CA THR A 334 24.25 21.11 -8.54
C THR A 334 23.42 21.08 -7.27
N THR A 335 22.15 20.65 -7.40
CA THR A 335 21.29 20.41 -6.25
C THR A 335 21.18 18.90 -6.02
N PRO A 336 22.07 18.31 -5.20
CA PRO A 336 22.04 16.87 -4.98
C PRO A 336 20.73 16.45 -4.33
N LEU A 337 20.29 15.23 -4.64
CA LEU A 337 19.14 14.62 -3.97
C LEU A 337 19.46 14.45 -2.47
N PRO A 338 18.46 14.62 -1.58
CA PRO A 338 18.61 14.24 -0.18
C PRO A 338 19.02 12.77 -0.07
N SER A 339 19.95 12.45 0.84
CA SER A 339 20.50 11.10 0.99
C SER A 339 19.42 10.04 1.23
N GLY A 340 18.38 10.37 1.99
CA GLY A 340 17.22 9.48 2.21
C GLY A 340 16.47 9.16 0.92
N LEU A 341 16.15 10.17 0.10
CA LEU A 341 15.47 9.99 -1.18
C LEU A 341 16.33 9.22 -2.17
N GLN A 342 17.62 9.55 -2.24
CA GLN A 342 18.55 8.84 -3.10
C GLN A 342 18.67 7.37 -2.71
N GLN A 343 18.74 7.07 -1.41
CA GLN A 343 18.78 5.71 -0.89
C GLN A 343 17.48 4.94 -1.22
N SER A 344 16.31 5.54 -1.02
CA SER A 344 15.03 4.90 -1.37
C SER A 344 14.90 4.61 -2.86
N LEU A 345 15.41 5.47 -3.74
CA LEU A 345 15.48 5.20 -5.18
C LEU A 345 16.44 4.05 -5.49
N LYS A 346 17.65 4.06 -4.90
CA LYS A 346 18.63 2.97 -5.08
C LYS A 346 18.06 1.63 -4.64
N GLU A 347 17.39 1.59 -3.50
CA GLU A 347 16.73 0.39 -2.98
C GLU A 347 15.65 -0.11 -3.94
N TYR A 348 14.75 0.78 -4.39
CA TYR A 348 13.69 0.42 -5.32
C TYR A 348 14.20 -0.19 -6.63
N PHE A 349 15.17 0.47 -7.29
CA PHE A 349 15.74 -0.03 -8.55
C PHE A 349 16.67 -1.25 -8.37
N SER A 350 16.96 -1.67 -7.14
CA SER A 350 17.71 -2.88 -6.81
C SER A 350 16.82 -4.04 -6.35
N LEU A 351 15.49 -3.85 -6.28
CA LEU A 351 14.58 -4.90 -5.84
C LEU A 351 14.51 -6.05 -6.86
N GLY A 352 14.49 -7.27 -6.34
CA GLY A 352 14.13 -8.45 -7.13
C GLY A 352 12.61 -8.52 -7.40
N PRO A 353 12.17 -9.43 -8.27
CA PRO A 353 10.79 -9.49 -8.79
C PRO A 353 9.74 -9.64 -7.69
N GLN A 354 9.99 -10.48 -6.68
CA GLN A 354 9.04 -10.67 -5.58
C GLN A 354 8.87 -9.41 -4.73
N ALA A 355 9.97 -8.75 -4.39
CA ALA A 355 9.96 -7.55 -3.56
C ALA A 355 9.36 -6.35 -4.31
N HIS A 356 9.64 -6.21 -5.61
CA HIS A 356 9.02 -5.19 -6.45
C HIS A 356 7.51 -5.36 -6.53
N SER A 357 7.05 -6.61 -6.73
CA SER A 357 5.64 -6.93 -6.74
C SER A 357 4.93 -6.66 -5.40
N ALA A 358 5.63 -6.44 -4.30
CA ALA A 358 5.03 -6.13 -2.99
C ALA A 358 5.41 -4.72 -2.47
N TYR A 359 6.05 -3.91 -3.33
CA TYR A 359 6.58 -2.60 -2.96
C TYR A 359 5.46 -1.63 -2.60
N ASP A 360 5.69 -0.88 -1.53
CA ASP A 360 4.82 0.22 -1.11
C ASP A 360 5.36 1.53 -1.68
N TYR A 361 4.64 2.08 -2.66
CA TYR A 361 5.01 3.31 -3.35
C TYR A 361 4.77 4.58 -2.51
N ILE A 362 3.97 4.50 -1.44
CA ILE A 362 3.56 5.68 -0.67
C ILE A 362 4.75 6.42 -0.02
N PRO A 363 5.70 5.74 0.68
CA PRO A 363 6.87 6.41 1.23
C PRO A 363 7.71 7.12 0.17
N LEU A 364 7.93 6.49 -0.99
CA LEU A 364 8.72 7.08 -2.08
C LEU A 364 8.04 8.33 -2.64
N ILE A 365 6.73 8.25 -2.92
CA ILE A 365 5.90 9.39 -3.35
C ILE A 365 6.03 10.53 -2.34
N ARG A 366 5.88 10.25 -1.04
CA ARG A 366 6.00 11.27 0.03
C ARG A 366 7.38 11.95 0.03
N GLN A 367 8.47 11.19 -0.12
CA GLN A 367 9.82 11.76 -0.14
C GLN A 367 10.06 12.65 -1.37
N ILE A 368 9.60 12.24 -2.56
CA ILE A 368 9.69 13.08 -3.77
C ILE A 368 8.87 14.36 -3.59
N ARG A 369 7.67 14.27 -3.00
CA ARG A 369 6.83 15.45 -2.71
C ARG A 369 7.54 16.41 -1.77
N GLN A 370 8.10 15.93 -0.65
CA GLN A 370 8.87 16.77 0.29
C GLN A 370 10.04 17.47 -0.39
N TYR A 371 10.70 16.80 -1.33
CA TYR A 371 11.77 17.40 -2.12
C TYR A 371 11.27 18.52 -3.03
N PHE A 372 10.16 18.31 -3.74
CA PHE A 372 9.53 19.34 -4.58
C PHE A 372 9.05 20.54 -3.76
N ASP A 373 8.34 20.29 -2.65
CA ASP A 373 7.84 21.33 -1.75
C ASP A 373 8.99 22.19 -1.17
N GLY A 374 10.04 21.53 -0.67
CA GLY A 374 11.21 22.21 -0.11
C GLY A 374 11.97 23.05 -1.14
N ARG A 375 11.86 22.71 -2.43
CA ARG A 375 12.48 23.43 -3.56
C ARG A 375 11.51 24.34 -4.32
N GLN A 376 10.23 24.38 -3.96
CA GLN A 376 9.17 25.08 -4.70
C GLN A 376 9.10 24.66 -6.18
N VAL A 377 9.28 23.38 -6.46
CA VAL A 377 9.10 22.81 -7.80
C VAL A 377 7.61 22.70 -8.07
N ALA A 378 7.13 23.31 -9.16
CA ALA A 378 5.74 23.18 -9.60
C ALA A 378 5.46 21.73 -10.02
N TYR A 379 4.37 21.13 -9.52
CA TYR A 379 4.00 19.76 -9.86
C TYR A 379 3.44 19.65 -11.28
N PHE A 380 3.85 18.62 -12.03
CA PHE A 380 3.23 18.30 -13.32
C PHE A 380 1.77 17.86 -13.16
N ILE A 381 1.50 17.01 -12.15
CA ILE A 381 0.15 16.74 -11.67
C ILE A 381 -0.15 17.74 -10.55
N GLU A 382 -0.81 18.84 -10.90
CA GLU A 382 -1.07 19.97 -10.00
C GLU A 382 -1.82 19.54 -8.72
N GLU A 383 -2.72 18.56 -8.84
CA GLU A 383 -3.51 18.06 -7.71
C GLU A 383 -2.68 17.36 -6.64
N LEU A 384 -1.47 16.90 -6.97
CA LEU A 384 -0.54 16.32 -5.99
C LEU A 384 -0.06 17.34 -4.96
N GLU A 385 -0.16 18.64 -5.22
CA GLU A 385 0.15 19.69 -4.25
C GLU A 385 -0.84 19.63 -3.07
N TYR A 386 -2.13 19.54 -3.37
CA TYR A 386 -3.21 19.52 -2.37
C TYR A 386 -3.38 18.17 -1.68
N LEU A 387 -2.99 17.08 -2.35
CA LEU A 387 -2.99 15.73 -1.75
C LEU A 387 -2.03 15.59 -0.55
N LYS A 388 -1.19 16.58 -0.25
CA LYS A 388 -0.30 16.54 0.93
C LYS A 388 -1.06 16.33 2.22
N ASP A 389 -2.20 16.99 2.36
CA ASP A 389 -2.98 16.99 3.59
C ASP A 389 -3.65 15.60 3.74
N LEU A 390 -4.05 14.98 2.64
CA LEU A 390 -4.60 13.61 2.62
C LEU A 390 -3.55 12.55 3.02
N PHE A 391 -2.29 12.69 2.58
CA PHE A 391 -1.23 11.75 2.97
C PHE A 391 -0.71 11.96 4.40
N GLN A 392 -0.99 13.08 5.07
CA GLN A 392 -0.48 13.39 6.42
C GLN A 392 -1.58 13.42 7.50
N GLU A 393 -2.80 13.83 7.17
CA GLU A 393 -3.87 14.13 8.13
C GLU A 393 -5.13 13.25 7.95
N ASP A 394 -5.36 12.68 6.77
CA ASP A 394 -6.51 11.80 6.53
C ASP A 394 -6.21 10.36 6.97
N GLU A 395 -6.66 10.04 8.18
CA GLU A 395 -6.53 8.70 8.76
C GLU A 395 -7.21 7.62 7.90
N ASP A 396 -8.30 7.94 7.18
CA ASP A 396 -9.07 6.95 6.43
C ASP A 396 -8.41 6.62 5.08
N PHE A 397 -7.85 7.61 4.40
CA PHE A 397 -7.05 7.38 3.19
C PHE A 397 -5.80 6.55 3.51
N SER A 398 -5.04 6.92 4.55
CA SER A 398 -3.84 6.15 4.94
C SER A 398 -4.20 4.72 5.33
N ARG A 399 -5.29 4.51 6.10
CA ARG A 399 -5.78 3.16 6.44
C ARG A 399 -6.20 2.36 5.21
N ALA A 400 -6.79 3.00 4.20
CA ALA A 400 -7.17 2.33 2.96
C ALA A 400 -5.95 1.87 2.17
N CYS A 401 -4.92 2.71 2.05
CA CYS A 401 -3.63 2.33 1.43
C CYS A 401 -2.98 1.15 2.17
N ASP A 402 -2.86 1.24 3.49
CA ASP A 402 -2.25 0.17 4.31
C ASP A 402 -3.00 -1.16 4.14
N TYR A 403 -4.33 -1.12 4.14
CA TYR A 403 -5.18 -2.31 3.97
C TYR A 403 -5.01 -2.96 2.59
N LEU A 404 -5.04 -2.18 1.50
CA LEU A 404 -4.90 -2.76 0.16
C LEU A 404 -3.47 -3.23 -0.14
N SER A 405 -2.45 -2.52 0.34
CA SER A 405 -1.05 -2.98 0.30
C SER A 405 -0.90 -4.33 1.00
N PHE A 406 -1.52 -4.49 2.17
CA PHE A 406 -1.53 -5.76 2.90
C PHE A 406 -2.31 -6.87 2.17
N LEU A 407 -3.52 -6.57 1.73
CA LEU A 407 -4.41 -7.53 1.06
C LEU A 407 -3.74 -8.12 -0.19
N ARG A 408 -2.99 -7.29 -0.90
CA ARG A 408 -2.22 -7.69 -2.07
C ARG A 408 -1.21 -8.79 -1.74
N ARG A 409 -0.38 -8.59 -0.71
CA ARG A 409 0.63 -9.59 -0.25
C ARG A 409 -0.03 -10.93 0.08
N ARG A 410 -1.18 -10.91 0.75
CA ARG A 410 -1.94 -12.15 1.07
C ARG A 410 -2.52 -12.83 -0.15
N SER A 411 -3.05 -12.04 -1.09
CA SER A 411 -3.71 -12.55 -2.29
C SER A 411 -2.73 -13.28 -3.23
N GLN A 412 -1.45 -12.90 -3.21
CA GLN A 412 -0.36 -13.55 -3.93
C GLN A 412 -0.01 -14.93 -3.33
N HIS A 413 -0.06 -15.07 -2.00
CA HIS A 413 0.27 -16.32 -1.31
C HIS A 413 -0.93 -17.25 -1.02
N ASN A 414 -2.11 -17.00 -1.62
CA ASN A 414 -3.36 -17.71 -1.33
C ASN A 414 -3.69 -17.75 0.18
N ALA A 415 -3.25 -16.76 0.96
CA ALA A 415 -3.38 -16.74 2.41
C ALA A 415 -4.75 -16.22 2.90
N ILE A 416 -5.75 -16.10 2.02
CA ILE A 416 -7.08 -15.60 2.35
C ILE A 416 -7.99 -16.80 2.65
N ASP A 417 -8.58 -16.81 3.84
CA ASP A 417 -9.55 -17.83 4.25
C ASP A 417 -10.78 -17.77 3.35
N VAL A 418 -11.14 -18.91 2.74
CA VAL A 418 -12.27 -19.06 1.83
C VAL A 418 -13.57 -18.59 2.50
N GLY A 419 -13.75 -18.85 3.80
CA GLY A 419 -14.93 -18.42 4.54
C GLY A 419 -15.05 -16.90 4.71
N ARG A 420 -13.94 -16.16 4.52
CA ARG A 420 -13.88 -14.70 4.66
C ARG A 420 -13.89 -13.96 3.33
N ILE A 421 -13.92 -14.66 2.20
CA ILE A 421 -13.90 -14.02 0.86
C ILE A 421 -15.02 -12.97 0.74
N PRO A 422 -16.29 -13.21 1.13
CA PRO A 422 -17.34 -12.20 1.01
C PRO A 422 -17.06 -10.92 1.78
N GLN A 423 -16.64 -11.05 3.04
CA GLN A 423 -16.29 -9.92 3.89
C GLN A 423 -15.08 -9.17 3.34
N THR A 424 -14.06 -9.91 2.90
CA THR A 424 -12.82 -9.31 2.39
C THR A 424 -13.06 -8.58 1.06
N CYS A 425 -13.93 -9.10 0.18
CA CYS A 425 -14.34 -8.40 -1.04
C CYS A 425 -15.01 -7.06 -0.73
N GLN A 426 -15.96 -7.05 0.20
CA GLN A 426 -16.66 -5.83 0.58
C GLN A 426 -15.69 -4.80 1.17
N GLU A 427 -14.87 -5.20 2.14
CA GLU A 427 -13.87 -4.31 2.77
C GLU A 427 -12.87 -3.78 1.73
N ALA A 428 -12.39 -4.62 0.83
CA ALA A 428 -11.47 -4.22 -0.23
C ALA A 428 -12.09 -3.19 -1.18
N GLU A 429 -13.35 -3.37 -1.57
CA GLU A 429 -14.06 -2.40 -2.41
C GLU A 429 -14.29 -1.08 -1.67
N GLU A 430 -14.65 -1.12 -0.38
CA GLU A 430 -14.79 0.07 0.47
C GLU A 430 -13.48 0.85 0.59
N LYS A 431 -12.33 0.17 0.72
CA LYS A 431 -11.02 0.83 0.74
C LYS A 431 -10.62 1.34 -0.64
N LEU A 432 -10.88 0.58 -1.70
CA LEU A 432 -10.59 1.03 -3.06
C LEU A 432 -11.38 2.29 -3.43
N ARG A 433 -12.68 2.35 -3.13
CA ARG A 433 -13.48 3.55 -3.40
C ARG A 433 -12.97 4.77 -2.62
N THR A 434 -12.49 4.59 -1.38
CA THR A 434 -11.93 5.67 -0.57
C THR A 434 -10.70 6.28 -1.24
N ILE A 435 -9.86 5.44 -1.85
CA ILE A 435 -8.69 5.89 -2.59
C ILE A 435 -9.11 6.55 -3.91
N LEU A 436 -9.94 5.89 -4.72
CA LEU A 436 -10.34 6.40 -6.05
C LEU A 436 -11.18 7.68 -5.97
N ALA A 437 -11.91 7.90 -4.87
CA ALA A 437 -12.60 9.17 -4.61
C ALA A 437 -11.64 10.38 -4.65
N ASN A 438 -10.40 10.18 -4.23
CA ASN A 438 -9.36 11.20 -4.20
C ASN A 438 -8.53 11.26 -5.48
N LEU A 439 -8.70 10.29 -6.40
CA LEU A 439 -7.95 10.19 -7.65
C LEU A 439 -8.78 10.57 -8.90
N GLY A 440 -9.95 11.19 -8.72
CA GLY A 440 -10.81 11.65 -9.82
C GLY A 440 -10.11 12.60 -10.79
N PHE A 441 -9.15 13.40 -10.30
CA PHE A 441 -8.37 14.33 -11.11
C PHE A 441 -7.55 13.64 -12.22
N LEU A 442 -7.30 12.34 -12.12
CA LEU A 442 -6.59 11.58 -13.15
C LEU A 442 -7.31 11.65 -14.51
N SER A 443 -8.60 12.02 -14.55
CA SER A 443 -9.32 12.25 -15.80
C SER A 443 -8.82 13.43 -16.62
N ARG A 444 -8.04 14.33 -16.01
CA ARG A 444 -7.35 15.43 -16.71
C ARG A 444 -6.08 14.98 -17.41
N TYR A 445 -5.66 13.71 -17.27
CA TYR A 445 -4.40 13.24 -17.81
C TYR A 445 -4.61 12.04 -18.73
N ARG A 446 -3.89 12.02 -19.86
CA ARG A 446 -3.96 10.92 -20.84
C ARG A 446 -2.58 10.40 -21.14
N LEU A 447 -2.40 9.09 -21.01
CA LEU A 447 -1.20 8.41 -21.46
C LEU A 447 -1.28 8.12 -22.96
N VAL A 448 -0.31 8.60 -23.71
CA VAL A 448 -0.17 8.39 -25.16
C VAL A 448 1.23 7.90 -25.50
N SER A 449 1.38 7.31 -26.67
CA SER A 449 2.64 6.81 -27.22
C SER A 449 3.05 7.64 -28.43
N ILE A 450 4.31 8.03 -28.53
CA ILE A 450 4.86 8.63 -29.75
C ILE A 450 5.25 7.48 -30.68
N LYS A 451 4.62 7.36 -31.85
CA LYS A 451 5.04 6.34 -32.83
C LYS A 451 6.18 6.83 -33.73
N ASN A 452 6.07 8.06 -34.20
CA ASN A 452 7.07 8.65 -35.10
C ASN A 452 7.06 10.18 -35.04
N ILE A 453 8.19 10.80 -35.35
CA ILE A 453 8.36 12.26 -35.46
C ILE A 453 8.95 12.58 -36.84
N ASP A 454 8.13 13.15 -37.74
CA ASP A 454 8.60 13.56 -39.06
C ASP A 454 9.03 15.03 -39.06
N VAL A 455 10.20 15.32 -39.63
CA VAL A 455 10.66 16.71 -39.84
C VAL A 455 10.02 17.28 -41.11
N ARG A 456 9.29 18.40 -40.97
CA ARG A 456 8.73 19.19 -42.07
C ARG A 456 9.54 20.49 -42.23
N LYS A 457 10.39 20.55 -43.26
CA LYS A 457 11.14 21.77 -43.62
C LYS A 457 10.92 22.12 -45.09
N TYR A 458 10.20 23.21 -45.35
CA TYR A 458 9.98 23.72 -46.71
C TYR A 458 10.99 24.81 -47.07
N HIS A 459 11.26 24.99 -48.35
CA HIS A 459 12.25 25.98 -48.83
C HIS A 459 11.92 27.42 -48.42
N HIS A 460 10.64 27.78 -48.41
CA HIS A 460 10.16 29.13 -48.07
C HIS A 460 9.93 29.34 -46.56
N HIS A 461 10.10 28.30 -45.74
CA HIS A 461 9.94 28.39 -44.30
C HIS A 461 11.32 28.48 -43.62
N PRO A 462 11.56 29.50 -42.77
CA PRO A 462 12.87 29.70 -42.15
C PRO A 462 13.19 28.66 -41.06
N GLN A 463 12.17 28.00 -40.49
CA GLN A 463 12.31 27.02 -39.43
C GLN A 463 11.58 25.73 -39.81
N ALA A 464 12.13 24.60 -39.38
CA ALA A 464 11.45 23.31 -39.47
C ALA A 464 10.29 23.24 -38.47
N THR A 465 9.26 22.47 -38.81
CA THR A 465 8.24 22.00 -37.89
C THR A 465 8.32 20.49 -37.77
N PHE A 466 7.79 19.94 -36.69
CA PHE A 466 7.85 18.52 -36.36
C PHE A 466 6.43 17.97 -36.29
N ASN A 467 6.20 16.87 -37.00
CA ASN A 467 4.92 16.17 -37.04
C ASN A 467 5.00 14.92 -36.16
N HIS A 468 4.45 14.99 -34.96
CA HIS A 468 4.43 13.92 -33.99
C HIS A 468 3.19 13.06 -34.23
N THR A 469 3.38 11.79 -34.55
CA THR A 469 2.28 10.84 -34.65
C THR A 469 2.06 10.20 -33.29
N LEU A 470 1.02 10.64 -32.59
CA LEU A 470 0.65 10.12 -31.27
C LEU A 470 -0.41 9.04 -31.43
N ILE A 471 -0.25 7.94 -30.69
CA ILE A 471 -1.23 6.87 -30.59
C ILE A 471 -1.71 6.78 -29.14
N GLY A 472 -3.01 6.70 -28.96
CA GLY A 472 -3.63 6.40 -27.68
C GLY A 472 -4.89 5.57 -27.91
N LYS A 473 -5.32 4.82 -26.90
CA LYS A 473 -6.63 4.17 -27.00
C LYS A 473 -7.73 5.22 -26.95
N ILE A 474 -8.72 5.12 -27.84
CA ILE A 474 -9.97 5.89 -27.75
C ILE A 474 -10.89 5.21 -26.73
N ASN A 475 -10.91 3.87 -26.75
CA ASN A 475 -11.73 3.02 -25.90
C ASN A 475 -11.01 1.68 -25.59
N PRO A 476 -11.06 1.17 -24.35
CA PRO A 476 -10.53 -0.15 -23.97
C PRO A 476 -11.04 -1.34 -24.80
N LEU A 477 -12.29 -1.30 -25.26
CA LEU A 477 -13.00 -2.41 -25.92
C LEU A 477 -12.77 -2.47 -27.44
N GLY A 478 -12.23 -1.44 -28.08
CA GLY A 478 -11.91 -1.51 -29.50
C GLY A 478 -11.89 -0.19 -30.26
N SER A 479 -10.76 0.50 -30.22
CA SER A 479 -10.03 1.08 -31.36
C SER A 479 -8.97 2.01 -30.78
N SER A 480 -7.74 1.87 -31.26
CA SER A 480 -6.70 2.86 -30.99
C SER A 480 -6.82 3.95 -32.03
N GLY A 481 -6.74 5.20 -31.57
CA GLY A 481 -6.77 6.38 -32.41
C GLY A 481 -5.35 6.87 -32.61
N SER A 482 -5.03 7.27 -33.83
CA SER A 482 -3.83 8.06 -34.08
C SER A 482 -4.24 9.50 -34.33
N ALA A 483 -3.51 10.44 -33.75
CA ALA A 483 -3.65 11.86 -34.01
C ALA A 483 -2.27 12.43 -34.33
N ARG A 484 -2.20 13.30 -35.35
CA ARG A 484 -0.96 13.97 -35.72
C ARG A 484 -0.89 15.34 -35.08
N TYR A 485 0.19 15.63 -34.38
CA TYR A 485 0.46 16.89 -33.73
C TYR A 485 1.61 17.60 -34.43
N VAL A 486 1.29 18.71 -35.09
CA VAL A 486 2.29 19.55 -35.74
C VAL A 486 2.71 20.65 -34.79
N TRP A 487 4.01 20.69 -34.47
CA TRP A 487 4.57 21.65 -33.51
C TRP A 487 5.95 22.17 -33.95
N LYS A 488 6.44 23.21 -33.27
CA LYS A 488 7.75 23.83 -33.53
C LYS A 488 8.89 23.21 -32.72
N LYS A 489 8.59 22.59 -31.57
CA LYS A 489 9.55 21.84 -30.74
C LYS A 489 9.47 20.35 -31.11
N TYR A 490 10.57 19.62 -30.97
CA TYR A 490 10.59 18.16 -31.05
C TYR A 490 10.31 17.56 -29.66
N MET A 491 9.78 16.34 -29.64
CA MET A 491 9.64 15.50 -28.44
C MET A 491 10.66 14.36 -28.50
N ASP A 492 10.76 13.58 -27.42
CA ASP A 492 11.60 12.40 -27.39
C ASP A 492 11.04 11.30 -28.30
N ASN A 493 11.92 10.60 -29.00
CA ASN A 493 11.52 9.52 -29.90
C ASN A 493 10.92 8.35 -29.11
N ARG A 494 9.79 7.82 -29.59
CA ARG A 494 9.18 6.59 -29.09
C ARG A 494 8.90 6.56 -27.58
N GLY A 495 8.72 7.74 -26.98
CA GLY A 495 8.38 7.89 -25.58
C GLY A 495 6.90 7.62 -25.27
N ALA A 496 6.63 7.19 -24.04
CA ALA A 496 5.29 7.23 -23.46
C ALA A 496 5.08 8.57 -22.76
N LEU A 497 4.12 9.37 -23.23
CA LEU A 497 3.85 10.69 -22.71
C LEU A 497 2.58 10.73 -21.87
N LEU A 498 2.67 11.30 -20.68
CA LEU A 498 1.49 11.73 -19.93
C LEU A 498 1.14 13.15 -20.35
N MET A 499 -0.03 13.35 -20.97
CA MET A 499 -0.49 14.65 -21.47
C MET A 499 -1.64 15.21 -20.64
N GLN A 500 -1.56 16.49 -20.29
CA GLN A 500 -2.68 17.24 -19.71
C GLN A 500 -3.78 17.49 -20.75
N GLN A 501 -5.02 17.20 -20.38
CA GLN A 501 -6.23 17.34 -21.17
C GLN A 501 -7.01 18.57 -20.68
N GLU A 502 -6.63 19.76 -21.14
CA GLU A 502 -7.41 20.97 -20.89
C GLU A 502 -8.42 21.19 -22.01
N ALA A 503 -9.71 21.24 -21.65
CA ALA A 503 -10.80 21.42 -22.60
C ALA A 503 -10.76 22.81 -23.27
N ASP A 504 -10.31 23.84 -22.54
CA ASP A 504 -10.37 25.23 -22.97
C ASP A 504 -9.20 25.68 -23.85
N ILE A 505 -8.12 24.88 -23.95
CA ILE A 505 -6.93 25.24 -24.73
C ILE A 505 -6.92 24.50 -26.08
N PRO A 506 -7.07 25.21 -27.22
CA PRO A 506 -7.08 24.59 -28.54
C PRO A 506 -5.79 23.81 -28.83
N GLY A 507 -5.93 22.51 -29.10
CA GLY A 507 -4.82 21.63 -29.45
C GLY A 507 -4.17 20.89 -28.27
N ARG A 508 -4.64 21.05 -27.02
CA ARG A 508 -4.24 20.20 -25.88
C ARG A 508 -5.12 18.96 -25.72
N LYS A 509 -6.43 19.06 -26.01
CA LYS A 509 -7.34 17.91 -26.00
C LYS A 509 -6.98 16.91 -27.10
N PHE A 510 -6.75 15.66 -26.73
CA PHE A 510 -6.54 14.57 -27.67
C PHE A 510 -7.85 14.22 -28.36
N ASP A 511 -7.97 14.61 -29.63
CA ASP A 511 -9.11 14.25 -30.47
C ASP A 511 -8.63 13.37 -31.65
N PRO A 512 -8.88 12.05 -31.59
CA PRO A 512 -8.51 11.12 -32.66
C PRO A 512 -9.39 11.28 -33.91
N LYS A 513 -10.54 11.96 -33.84
CA LYS A 513 -11.37 12.27 -35.02
C LYS A 513 -10.74 13.38 -35.86
N LYS A 514 -9.95 14.24 -35.23
CA LYS A 514 -9.21 15.31 -35.89
C LYS A 514 -7.83 14.80 -36.33
N LYS A 515 -7.68 14.61 -37.65
CA LYS A 515 -6.47 14.03 -38.25
C LYS A 515 -5.18 14.82 -38.00
N GLU A 516 -5.27 16.14 -37.83
CA GLU A 516 -4.11 17.01 -37.57
C GLU A 516 -4.45 18.10 -36.54
N HIS A 517 -3.61 18.23 -35.52
CA HIS A 517 -3.65 19.26 -34.49
C HIS A 517 -2.45 20.19 -34.64
N GLN A 518 -2.71 21.48 -34.84
CA GLN A 518 -1.65 22.50 -34.83
C GLN A 518 -1.51 23.08 -33.43
N ILE A 519 -0.35 22.89 -32.82
CA ILE A 519 -0.05 23.43 -31.50
C ILE A 519 0.46 24.87 -31.65
N LYS A 520 -0.28 25.84 -31.11
CA LYS A 520 0.08 27.27 -31.15
C LYS A 520 0.90 27.74 -29.93
N GLY A 521 0.96 26.97 -28.84
CA GLY A 521 1.64 27.31 -27.59
C GLY A 521 2.47 26.15 -27.04
N GLU A 522 2.52 26.01 -25.71
CA GLU A 522 3.14 24.87 -25.04
C GLU A 522 2.14 23.72 -24.85
N LEU A 523 2.62 22.51 -25.06
CA LEU A 523 1.89 21.29 -24.75
C LEU A 523 2.27 20.87 -23.32
N GLY A 524 1.28 20.73 -22.42
CA GLY A 524 1.53 20.21 -21.08
C GLY A 524 1.70 18.69 -21.16
N TYR A 525 2.93 18.21 -21.21
CA TYR A 525 3.25 16.78 -21.19
C TYR A 525 4.47 16.48 -20.32
N LEU A 526 4.57 15.23 -19.89
CA LEU A 526 5.72 14.66 -19.20
C LEU A 526 6.11 13.35 -19.89
N ASN A 527 7.41 13.14 -20.13
CA ASN A 527 7.87 11.87 -20.68
C ASN A 527 8.08 10.84 -19.55
N LEU A 528 7.37 9.71 -19.64
CA LEU A 528 7.43 8.63 -18.65
C LEU A 528 8.47 7.55 -19.00
N SER A 529 9.07 7.62 -20.18
CA SER A 529 10.15 6.71 -20.55
C SER A 529 11.43 7.05 -19.75
N PRO A 530 12.19 6.04 -19.32
CA PRO A 530 12.06 4.63 -19.72
C PRO A 530 11.21 3.77 -18.77
N PHE A 531 10.67 4.33 -17.67
CA PHE A 531 9.89 3.56 -16.66
C PHE A 531 8.56 3.06 -17.21
N VAL A 532 7.97 3.81 -18.12
CA VAL A 532 6.83 3.42 -18.92
C VAL A 532 7.18 3.59 -20.40
N PHE A 533 6.93 2.58 -21.21
CA PHE A 533 7.05 2.67 -22.66
C PHE A 533 5.97 1.87 -23.36
N ASP A 534 5.74 2.13 -24.64
CA ASP A 534 4.85 1.35 -25.48
C ASP A 534 5.67 0.37 -26.32
N LEU A 535 5.53 -0.93 -26.06
CA LEU A 535 6.24 -1.97 -26.82
C LEU A 535 5.91 -1.90 -28.32
N ASN A 536 4.69 -1.50 -28.66
CA ASN A 536 4.23 -1.39 -30.03
C ASN A 536 4.69 -0.09 -30.71
N ALA A 537 5.29 0.86 -29.99
CA ALA A 537 5.91 2.04 -30.62
C ALA A 537 7.09 1.67 -31.52
N PHE A 538 7.65 0.47 -31.33
CA PHE A 538 8.79 -0.05 -32.08
C PHE A 538 8.39 -1.02 -33.21
N ASP A 539 7.08 -1.23 -33.41
CA ASP A 539 6.54 -1.99 -34.54
C ASP A 539 5.72 -1.06 -35.45
N ASP A 540 6.25 -0.80 -36.65
CA ASP A 540 5.60 0.05 -37.65
C ASP A 540 4.22 -0.48 -38.08
N ASN A 541 3.97 -1.79 -37.96
CA ASN A 541 2.68 -2.39 -38.29
C ASN A 541 1.68 -2.34 -37.13
N ALA A 542 2.14 -2.12 -35.91
CA ALA A 542 1.26 -2.09 -34.76
C ALA A 542 0.41 -0.82 -34.76
N ASN A 543 -0.90 -1.00 -34.62
CA ASN A 543 -1.88 0.10 -34.60
C ASN A 543 -2.54 0.28 -33.23
N LYS A 544 -2.07 -0.46 -32.22
CA LYS A 544 -2.56 -0.39 -30.83
C LYS A 544 -1.39 -0.14 -29.89
N VAL A 545 -1.63 0.59 -28.82
CA VAL A 545 -0.64 0.73 -27.73
C VAL A 545 -0.60 -0.53 -26.87
N ARG A 546 0.58 -0.87 -26.41
CA ARG A 546 0.88 -1.93 -25.43
C ARG A 546 1.90 -1.38 -24.43
N PHE A 547 1.40 -0.62 -23.45
CA PHE A 547 2.24 -0.03 -22.42
C PHE A 547 2.81 -1.09 -21.49
N CYS A 548 4.10 -0.94 -21.17
CA CYS A 548 4.85 -1.77 -20.27
C CYS A 548 5.41 -0.90 -19.15
N PHE A 549 5.33 -1.40 -17.92
CA PHE A 549 5.85 -0.77 -16.71
C PHE A 549 7.15 -1.46 -16.29
N PHE A 550 8.12 -0.70 -15.81
CA PHE A 550 9.35 -1.25 -15.26
C PHE A 550 9.05 -2.18 -14.08
N SER A 551 9.62 -3.39 -14.13
CA SER A 551 9.46 -4.43 -13.10
C SER A 551 10.74 -4.59 -12.28
N HIS A 552 11.87 -4.99 -12.88
CA HIS A 552 13.11 -5.14 -12.12
C HIS A 552 14.33 -5.13 -13.02
N TYR A 553 15.51 -5.02 -12.40
CA TYR A 553 16.80 -5.16 -13.07
C TYR A 553 17.53 -6.37 -12.48
N GLU A 554 17.94 -7.30 -13.33
CA GLU A 554 18.70 -8.48 -12.93
C GLU A 554 19.80 -8.78 -13.95
N ALA A 555 21.03 -8.94 -13.46
CA ALA A 555 22.19 -9.41 -14.24
C ALA A 555 22.40 -8.70 -15.60
N GLY A 556 22.22 -7.37 -15.67
CA GLY A 556 22.41 -6.63 -16.93
C GLY A 556 21.17 -6.50 -17.80
N THR A 557 20.02 -7.03 -17.35
CA THR A 557 18.75 -7.02 -18.08
C THR A 557 17.69 -6.24 -17.33
N TYR A 558 16.99 -5.35 -18.03
CA TYR A 558 15.80 -4.66 -17.52
C TYR A 558 14.55 -5.46 -17.90
N TYR A 559 13.66 -5.70 -16.95
CA TYR A 559 12.42 -6.44 -17.13
C TYR A 559 11.22 -5.51 -17.01
N PHE A 560 10.22 -5.71 -17.86
CA PHE A 560 9.00 -4.91 -17.88
C PHE A 560 7.75 -5.77 -17.95
N GLU A 561 6.66 -5.28 -17.40
CA GLU A 561 5.37 -5.95 -17.36
C GLU A 561 4.34 -5.19 -18.20
N PRO A 562 3.75 -5.82 -19.24
CA PRO A 562 2.64 -5.25 -20.00
C PRO A 562 1.42 -5.02 -19.11
N VAL A 563 0.92 -3.79 -19.11
CA VAL A 563 -0.22 -3.44 -18.29
C VAL A 563 -1.50 -4.04 -18.86
N GLY A 564 -2.27 -4.71 -18.00
CA GLY A 564 -3.56 -5.30 -18.36
C GLY A 564 -3.48 -6.76 -18.82
N GLU A 565 -2.28 -7.32 -18.97
CA GLU A 565 -2.06 -8.73 -19.29
C GLU A 565 -1.96 -9.60 -18.03
N LYS A 566 -1.89 -10.92 -18.20
CA LYS A 566 -1.66 -11.86 -17.09
C LYS A 566 -0.20 -11.74 -16.62
N SER A 567 0.01 -11.86 -15.31
CA SER A 567 1.35 -11.92 -14.71
C SER A 567 2.20 -13.02 -15.37
N GLY A 568 3.45 -12.70 -15.69
CA GLY A 568 4.40 -13.62 -16.33
C GLY A 568 4.70 -13.35 -17.81
N ASN A 569 3.99 -12.42 -18.45
CA ASN A 569 4.33 -11.92 -19.79
C ASN A 569 5.42 -10.85 -19.71
N THR A 570 6.61 -11.17 -19.18
CA THR A 570 7.69 -10.19 -19.02
C THR A 570 8.36 -9.86 -20.37
N VAL A 571 8.67 -8.59 -20.57
CA VAL A 571 9.48 -8.09 -21.68
C VAL A 571 10.89 -7.88 -21.16
N GLU A 572 11.86 -8.53 -21.79
CA GLU A 572 13.27 -8.47 -21.41
C GLU A 572 14.02 -7.47 -22.29
N VAL A 573 14.84 -6.63 -21.68
CA VAL A 573 15.68 -5.65 -22.36
C VAL A 573 17.13 -5.80 -21.88
N SER A 574 17.94 -6.57 -22.61
CA SER A 574 19.36 -6.83 -22.28
C SER A 574 20.33 -6.32 -23.35
N ALA A 575 21.61 -6.22 -22.99
CA ALA A 575 22.69 -5.85 -23.90
C ALA A 575 23.17 -7.01 -24.80
N ASP A 576 22.91 -8.26 -24.41
CA ASP A 576 23.44 -9.47 -25.05
C ASP A 576 22.52 -10.06 -26.13
N PHE A 577 21.29 -9.55 -26.26
CA PHE A 577 20.38 -10.00 -27.32
C PHE A 577 20.94 -9.57 -28.69
N GLN A 578 21.36 -10.56 -29.50
CA GLN A 578 21.95 -10.40 -30.83
C GLN A 578 21.05 -9.75 -31.89
N GLN A 579 19.94 -9.14 -31.49
CA GLN A 579 19.14 -8.25 -32.33
C GLN A 579 19.20 -6.86 -31.70
N ASP A 580 19.97 -5.96 -32.33
CA ASP A 580 19.87 -4.49 -32.19
C ASP A 580 18.46 -4.02 -32.56
N SER A 581 17.44 -4.44 -31.81
CA SER A 581 16.10 -3.89 -31.96
C SER A 581 16.13 -2.51 -31.29
N GLU A 582 15.64 -1.50 -32.01
CA GLU A 582 15.70 -0.09 -31.61
C GLU A 582 15.12 0.15 -30.20
N ILE A 583 14.21 -0.70 -29.74
CA ILE A 583 13.70 -0.72 -28.36
C ILE A 583 14.80 -1.01 -27.33
N HIS A 584 15.67 -1.99 -27.55
CA HIS A 584 16.73 -2.32 -26.60
C HIS A 584 17.68 -1.15 -26.42
N PHE A 585 18.07 -0.53 -27.54
CA PHE A 585 18.94 0.63 -27.53
C PHE A 585 18.29 1.82 -26.82
N VAL A 586 17.11 2.27 -27.26
CA VAL A 586 16.47 3.48 -26.70
C VAL A 586 16.19 3.33 -25.21
N ILE A 587 15.63 2.20 -24.77
CA ILE A 587 15.29 2.01 -23.36
C ILE A 587 16.55 1.90 -22.48
N ARG A 588 17.58 1.17 -22.94
CA ARG A 588 18.82 1.01 -22.18
C ARG A 588 19.55 2.34 -21.99
N GLU A 589 19.76 3.09 -23.06
CA GLU A 589 20.48 4.38 -23.00
C GLU A 589 19.79 5.36 -22.03
N GLN A 590 18.45 5.40 -22.05
CA GLN A 590 17.68 6.23 -21.13
C GLN A 590 17.82 5.76 -19.67
N PHE A 591 17.80 4.45 -19.41
CA PHE A 591 18.02 3.92 -18.06
C PHE A 591 19.44 4.16 -17.57
N GLU A 592 20.45 4.01 -18.42
CA GLU A 592 21.85 4.28 -18.06
C GLU A 592 22.05 5.75 -17.71
N ALA A 593 21.52 6.67 -18.52
CA ALA A 593 21.53 8.11 -18.23
C ALA A 593 20.81 8.44 -16.90
N PHE A 594 19.64 7.83 -16.66
CA PHE A 594 18.92 7.97 -15.39
C PHE A 594 19.76 7.48 -14.22
N ARG A 595 20.36 6.28 -14.31
CA ARG A 595 21.16 5.69 -13.22
C ARG A 595 22.38 6.56 -12.91
N GLU A 596 23.03 7.08 -13.94
CA GLU A 596 24.18 7.97 -13.78
C GLU A 596 23.83 9.29 -13.09
N LEU A 597 22.67 9.87 -13.38
CA LEU A 597 22.30 11.14 -12.76
C LEU A 597 21.69 10.95 -11.37
N MET A 598 20.87 9.92 -11.20
CA MET A 598 19.97 9.78 -10.04
C MET A 598 20.48 8.80 -8.98
N LEU A 599 21.23 7.77 -9.40
CA LEU A 599 21.62 6.65 -8.54
C LEU A 599 23.13 6.58 -8.26
N ARG A 600 23.90 7.65 -8.51
CA ARG A 600 25.34 7.70 -8.17
C ARG A 600 25.61 7.71 -6.67
#